data_AF-A0A8J8DBD0-F1
#
_entry.id   AF-A0A8J8DBD0-F1
#
_cell.length_a   1.000
_cell.length_b   1.000
_cell.length_c   1.000
_cell.angle_alpha   90.00
_cell.angle_beta   90.00
_cell.angle_gamma   90.00
#
_symmetry.space_group_name_H-M   'P 1'
#
loop_
_entity.id
_entity.type
_entity.pdbx_description
1 polymer ?
#
loop_
_entity_poly.entity_id
_entity_poly.type
_entity_poly.pdbx_seq_one_letter_code
_entity_poly.pdbx_strand_id
1 'polypeptide(L)'
;MLGFFRKKKKETYGPLVYLSEPTILYHTRTEKAILEILEEKLGSNNFVVPSDYGLRTTDHMIPDAEIFVAIAIVGKFTSLVVREIEMAKKHGKKIYTLDVARKGDEILYLFEEGIPERIEWLTPEETQELYAAFRGEDFSGFMKFFFGDRKRQW
;
A
#
# COMPACT_ATOMS: atom_id res chain seq x y z
N MET A 1 -23.64 22.56 -25.80
CA MET A 1 -22.50 23.08 -25.03
C MET A 1 -22.10 22.02 -24.02
N LEU A 2 -21.07 21.22 -24.33
CA LEU A 2 -20.53 20.23 -23.39
C LEU A 2 -19.42 20.92 -22.60
N GLY A 3 -19.78 21.40 -21.41
CA GLY A 3 -18.84 21.98 -20.47
C GLY A 3 -17.85 20.90 -20.03
N PHE A 4 -16.61 21.01 -20.51
CA PHE A 4 -15.48 20.29 -19.96
C PHE A 4 -15.34 20.70 -18.49
N PHE A 5 -15.87 19.88 -17.58
CA PHE A 5 -15.54 19.95 -16.16
C PHE A 5 -14.06 19.61 -16.01
N ARG A 6 -13.20 20.63 -16.19
CA ARG A 6 -11.80 20.60 -15.81
C ARG A 6 -11.80 20.39 -14.30
N LYS A 7 -11.63 19.14 -13.84
CA LYS A 7 -11.34 18.85 -12.43
C LYS A 7 -10.22 19.82 -12.02
N LYS A 8 -10.51 20.74 -11.10
CA LYS A 8 -9.47 21.60 -10.52
C LYS A 8 -8.41 20.65 -9.96
N LYS A 9 -7.17 20.76 -10.46
CA LYS A 9 -6.03 20.02 -9.92
C LYS A 9 -5.94 20.43 -8.45
N LYS A 10 -6.05 19.48 -7.51
CA LYS A 10 -5.76 19.75 -6.10
C LYS A 10 -4.35 20.36 -6.05
N GLU A 11 -4.16 21.43 -5.30
CA GLU A 11 -2.80 21.96 -5.05
C GLU A 11 -2.01 20.89 -4.29
N THR A 12 -0.80 20.60 -4.77
CA THR A 12 0.10 19.63 -4.15
C THR A 12 0.82 20.27 -2.98
N TYR A 13 0.87 19.59 -1.83
CA TYR A 13 1.53 20.04 -0.61
C TYR A 13 2.16 18.87 0.14
N GLY A 14 3.08 19.20 1.05
CA GLY A 14 3.78 18.23 1.90
C GLY A 14 4.96 17.54 1.22
N PRO A 15 5.69 16.68 1.96
CA PRO A 15 6.83 15.94 1.46
C PRO A 15 6.46 15.01 0.30
N LEU A 16 7.39 14.73 -0.60
CA LEU A 16 7.18 13.72 -1.64
C LEU A 16 7.15 12.32 -1.02
N VAL A 17 6.03 11.63 -1.16
CA VAL A 17 5.78 10.29 -0.61
C VAL A 17 5.71 9.27 -1.74
N TYR A 18 6.57 8.26 -1.74
CA TYR A 18 6.44 7.10 -2.62
C TYR A 18 5.58 6.03 -1.98
N LEU A 19 4.52 5.61 -2.68
CA LEU A 19 3.64 4.54 -2.23
C LEU A 19 4.08 3.21 -2.86
N SER A 20 4.48 2.25 -2.03
CA SER A 20 4.77 0.88 -2.47
C SER A 20 3.61 -0.01 -2.06
N GLU A 21 2.70 -0.24 -3.02
CA GLU A 21 1.52 -1.09 -2.80
C GLU A 21 1.51 -2.35 -3.65
N PRO A 22 0.92 -3.45 -3.12
CA PRO A 22 0.63 -4.63 -3.92
C PRO A 22 -0.27 -4.30 -5.11
N THR A 23 0.08 -4.84 -6.28
CA THR A 23 -0.63 -4.61 -7.54
C THR A 23 -2.13 -4.95 -7.50
N ILE A 24 -2.56 -5.83 -6.57
CA ILE A 24 -3.98 -6.15 -6.38
C ILE A 24 -4.81 -4.97 -5.84
N LEU A 25 -4.17 -3.95 -5.28
CA LEU A 25 -4.83 -2.74 -4.77
C LEU A 25 -4.97 -1.64 -5.83
N TYR A 26 -4.28 -1.76 -6.98
CA TYR A 26 -4.22 -0.67 -7.97
C TYR A 26 -5.60 -0.31 -8.49
N HIS A 27 -5.90 0.99 -8.52
CA HIS A 27 -7.17 1.55 -8.98
C HIS A 27 -8.41 1.04 -8.24
N THR A 28 -8.24 0.47 -7.04
CA THR A 28 -9.35 0.00 -6.22
C THR A 28 -9.90 1.11 -5.32
N ARG A 29 -11.06 0.85 -4.67
CA ARG A 29 -11.54 1.72 -3.59
C ARG A 29 -10.59 1.73 -2.39
N THR A 30 -9.83 0.65 -2.19
CA THR A 30 -8.86 0.52 -1.10
C THR A 30 -7.68 1.47 -1.29
N GLU A 31 -7.11 1.55 -2.50
CA GLU A 31 -6.05 2.51 -2.84
C GLU A 31 -6.47 3.95 -2.53
N LYS A 32 -7.69 4.34 -2.95
CA LYS A 32 -8.21 5.68 -2.65
C LYS A 32 -8.29 5.98 -1.16
N ALA A 33 -8.80 5.02 -0.38
CA ALA A 33 -8.89 5.17 1.06
C ALA A 33 -7.51 5.18 1.73
N ILE A 34 -6.55 4.40 1.22
CA ILE A 34 -5.14 4.44 1.66
C ILE A 34 -4.57 5.84 1.46
N LEU A 35 -4.78 6.45 0.28
CA LEU A 35 -4.29 7.81 0.00
C LEU A 35 -4.92 8.85 0.95
N GLU A 36 -6.21 8.74 1.25
CA GLU A 36 -6.88 9.62 2.21
C GLU A 36 -6.31 9.45 3.63
N ILE A 37 -6.07 8.21 4.07
CA ILE A 37 -5.43 7.90 5.36
C ILE A 37 -4.03 8.51 5.41
N LEU A 38 -3.23 8.34 4.35
CA LEU A 38 -1.87 8.86 4.31
C LEU A 38 -1.83 10.39 4.20
N GLU A 39 -2.79 11.01 3.51
CA GLU A 39 -2.96 12.47 3.45
C GLU A 39 -3.17 13.05 4.86
N GLU A 40 -3.98 12.38 5.69
CA GLU A 40 -4.17 12.73 7.10
C GLU A 40 -2.91 12.47 7.95
N LYS A 41 -2.31 11.28 7.84
CA LYS A 41 -1.20 10.86 8.72
C LYS A 41 0.11 11.57 8.44
N LEU A 42 0.41 11.84 7.17
CA LEU A 42 1.66 12.45 6.75
C LEU A 42 1.53 13.95 6.48
N GLY A 43 0.30 14.48 6.42
CA GLY A 43 0.06 15.87 6.06
C GLY A 43 0.58 16.20 4.66
N SER A 44 0.50 15.24 3.73
CA SER A 44 0.98 15.37 2.35
C SER A 44 -0.02 14.76 1.38
N ASN A 45 -0.25 15.42 0.25
CA ASN A 45 -0.96 14.83 -0.89
C ASN A 45 -0.04 14.64 -2.10
N ASN A 46 1.27 14.84 -1.92
CA ASN A 46 2.29 14.72 -2.96
C ASN A 46 2.76 13.26 -3.05
N PHE A 47 1.91 12.41 -3.64
CA PHE A 47 2.16 10.97 -3.77
C PHE A 47 2.70 10.61 -5.15
N VAL A 48 3.73 9.76 -5.17
CA VAL A 48 4.05 8.90 -6.32
C VAL A 48 3.27 7.61 -6.13
N VAL A 49 2.21 7.44 -6.92
CA VAL A 49 1.36 6.24 -6.90
C VAL A 49 1.70 5.39 -8.12
N PRO A 50 2.31 4.21 -7.96
CA PRO A 50 2.75 3.38 -9.10
C PRO A 50 1.62 3.02 -10.07
N SER A 51 0.40 2.86 -9.58
CA SER A 51 -0.77 2.53 -10.40
C SER A 51 -1.05 3.61 -11.48
N ASP A 52 -0.75 4.89 -11.20
CA ASP A 52 -0.92 5.99 -12.17
C ASP A 52 0.03 5.85 -13.40
N TYR A 53 1.06 5.02 -13.31
CA TYR A 53 2.06 4.79 -14.37
C TYR A 53 1.82 3.49 -15.15
N GLY A 54 0.78 2.72 -14.82
CA GLY A 54 0.40 1.50 -15.50
C GLY A 54 1.44 0.38 -15.38
N LEU A 55 1.93 -0.13 -16.52
CA LEU A 55 2.91 -1.23 -16.57
C LEU A 55 4.37 -0.76 -16.40
N ARG A 56 4.62 0.55 -16.27
CA ARG A 56 5.98 1.08 -16.14
C ARG A 56 6.44 0.96 -14.70
N THR A 57 7.68 0.54 -14.51
CA THR A 57 8.29 0.54 -13.17
C THR A 57 8.55 1.96 -12.71
N THR A 58 8.23 2.24 -11.46
CA THR A 58 8.43 3.53 -10.80
C THR A 58 9.56 3.49 -9.78
N ASP A 59 10.27 2.36 -9.66
CA ASP A 59 11.37 2.12 -8.74
C ASP A 59 12.46 3.21 -8.80
N HIS A 60 12.68 3.79 -9.98
CA HIS A 60 13.63 4.88 -10.22
C HIS A 60 13.26 6.20 -9.53
N MET A 61 12.02 6.35 -9.08
CA MET A 61 11.51 7.52 -8.35
C MET A 61 11.64 7.37 -6.83
N ILE A 62 11.89 6.17 -6.33
CA ILE A 62 12.12 5.92 -4.88
C ILE A 62 13.26 6.79 -4.33
N PRO A 63 14.41 6.97 -5.02
CA PRO A 63 15.49 7.82 -4.53
C PRO A 63 15.14 9.31 -4.43
N ASP A 64 14.11 9.79 -5.11
CA ASP A 64 13.70 11.20 -5.07
C ASP A 64 12.70 11.47 -3.95
N ALA A 65 11.99 10.44 -3.48
CA ALA A 65 11.03 10.58 -2.39
C ALA A 65 11.72 10.87 -1.05
N GLU A 66 11.09 11.71 -0.23
CA GLU A 66 11.51 11.95 1.15
C GLU A 66 11.02 10.83 2.07
N ILE A 67 9.79 10.36 1.81
CA ILE A 67 9.12 9.32 2.57
C ILE A 67 8.78 8.16 1.65
N PHE A 68 9.01 6.94 2.13
CA PHE A 68 8.58 5.70 1.50
C PHE A 68 7.52 5.04 2.39
N VAL A 69 6.37 4.70 1.83
CA VAL A 69 5.31 3.98 2.55
C VAL A 69 5.16 2.60 1.96
N ALA A 70 5.46 1.58 2.76
CA ALA A 70 5.24 0.18 2.43
C ALA A 70 3.82 -0.24 2.83
N ILE A 71 3.02 -0.70 1.86
CA ILE A 71 1.68 -1.21 2.13
C ILE A 71 1.73 -2.73 2.30
N ALA A 72 1.36 -3.19 3.49
CA ALA A 72 1.11 -4.60 3.74
C ALA A 72 -0.38 -4.90 3.63
N ILE A 73 -0.72 -6.13 3.22
CA ILE A 73 -2.10 -6.62 3.23
C ILE A 73 -2.17 -7.79 4.20
N VAL A 74 -2.94 -7.63 5.28
CA VAL A 74 -3.16 -8.66 6.30
C VAL A 74 -1.81 -9.19 6.84
N GLY A 75 -0.93 -8.26 7.21
CA GLY A 75 0.38 -8.54 7.78
C GLY A 75 1.38 -9.18 6.82
N LYS A 76 1.22 -8.96 5.50
CA LYS A 76 2.13 -9.50 4.47
C LYS A 76 2.58 -8.41 3.50
N PHE A 77 3.89 -8.32 3.26
CA PHE A 77 4.44 -7.61 2.11
C PHE A 77 4.58 -8.55 0.93
N THR A 78 4.03 -8.15 -0.22
CA THR A 78 4.27 -8.88 -1.46
C THR A 78 5.71 -8.74 -1.92
N SER A 79 6.18 -9.66 -2.75
CA SER A 79 7.54 -9.65 -3.30
C SER A 79 7.91 -8.33 -4.01
N LEU A 80 6.94 -7.66 -4.66
CA LEU A 80 7.15 -6.32 -5.23
C LEU A 80 7.48 -5.31 -4.13
N VAL A 81 6.65 -5.25 -3.09
CA VAL A 81 6.83 -4.31 -1.97
C VAL A 81 8.13 -4.60 -1.23
N VAL A 82 8.48 -5.88 -1.04
CA VAL A 82 9.76 -6.30 -0.46
C VAL A 82 10.94 -5.74 -1.25
N ARG A 83 10.94 -5.91 -2.59
CA ARG A 83 11.99 -5.36 -3.46
C ARG A 83 12.12 -3.85 -3.29
N GLU A 84 11.00 -3.13 -3.29
CA GLU A 84 11.00 -1.66 -3.18
C GLU A 84 11.43 -1.19 -1.77
N ILE A 85 11.08 -1.93 -0.72
CA ILE A 85 11.57 -1.71 0.65
C ILE A 85 13.10 -1.78 0.68
N GLU A 86 13.70 -2.80 0.08
CA GLU A 86 15.16 -2.96 0.05
C GLU A 86 15.84 -1.78 -0.67
N MET A 87 15.25 -1.32 -1.76
CA MET A 87 15.70 -0.12 -2.46
C MET A 87 15.60 1.12 -1.56
N ALA A 88 14.46 1.33 -0.90
CA ALA A 88 14.25 2.44 0.01
C ALA A 88 15.26 2.44 1.16
N LYS A 89 15.55 1.26 1.75
CA LYS A 89 16.60 1.09 2.77
C LYS A 89 17.98 1.46 2.24
N LYS A 90 18.34 0.98 1.04
CA LYS A 90 19.63 1.29 0.40
C LYS A 90 19.83 2.78 0.19
N HIS A 91 18.75 3.51 -0.08
CA HIS A 91 18.77 4.97 -0.27
C HIS A 91 18.52 5.77 1.02
N GLY A 92 18.48 5.13 2.19
CA GLY A 92 18.32 5.80 3.48
C GLY A 92 16.99 6.53 3.65
N LYS A 93 15.92 6.04 3.01
CA LYS A 93 14.61 6.68 3.05
C LYS A 93 13.92 6.52 4.40
N LYS A 94 13.10 7.52 4.76
CA LYS A 94 12.20 7.39 5.91
C LYS A 94 11.07 6.44 5.54
N ILE A 95 11.07 5.26 6.15
CA ILE A 95 10.08 4.21 5.84
C ILE A 95 8.96 4.26 6.87
N TYR A 96 7.72 4.22 6.40
CA TYR A 96 6.55 3.87 7.20
C TYR A 96 5.90 2.62 6.62
N THR A 97 5.15 1.94 7.47
CA THR A 97 4.33 0.80 7.08
C THR A 97 2.86 1.10 7.33
N LEU A 98 2.02 0.81 6.34
CA LEU A 98 0.57 0.76 6.49
C LEU A 98 0.11 -0.68 6.25
N ASP A 99 -0.26 -1.38 7.31
CA ASP A 99 -0.84 -2.72 7.23
C ASP A 99 -2.36 -2.59 7.12
N VAL A 100 -2.92 -3.03 6.00
CA VAL A 100 -4.35 -2.90 5.70
C VAL A 100 -5.07 -4.24 5.71
N ALA A 101 -6.28 -4.24 6.26
CA ALA A 101 -7.24 -5.32 6.19
C ALA A 101 -8.63 -4.75 5.87
N ARG A 102 -9.54 -5.57 5.33
CA ARG A 102 -10.95 -5.15 5.15
C ARG A 102 -11.87 -6.04 5.95
N LYS A 103 -12.93 -5.42 6.44
CA LYS A 103 -14.05 -6.08 7.12
C LYS A 103 -15.35 -5.57 6.50
N GLY A 104 -15.83 -6.28 5.48
CA GLY A 104 -16.94 -5.77 4.65
C GLY A 104 -16.51 -4.50 3.91
N ASP A 105 -17.25 -3.42 4.09
CA ASP A 105 -16.94 -2.12 3.47
C ASP A 105 -15.90 -1.30 4.26
N GLU A 106 -15.60 -1.68 5.50
CA GLU A 106 -14.64 -0.96 6.34
C GLU A 106 -13.20 -1.39 6.06
N ILE A 107 -12.29 -0.41 6.10
CA ILE A 107 -10.83 -0.63 6.07
C ILE A 107 -10.31 -0.49 7.48
N LEU A 108 -9.68 -1.56 7.96
CA LEU A 108 -8.91 -1.58 9.20
C LEU A 108 -7.45 -1.38 8.83
N TYR A 109 -6.73 -0.56 9.59
CA TYR A 109 -5.32 -0.31 9.31
C TYR A 109 -4.50 -0.10 10.57
N LEU A 110 -3.20 -0.43 10.47
CA LEU A 110 -2.16 -0.05 11.42
C LEU A 110 -1.10 0.76 10.68
N PHE A 111 -0.80 1.97 11.17
CA PHE A 111 0.20 2.85 10.59
C PHE A 111 1.36 3.03 11.57
N GLU A 112 2.56 2.65 11.18
CA GLU A 112 3.76 2.66 12.03
C GLU A 112 4.97 3.19 11.29
N GLU A 113 5.89 3.79 12.05
CA GLU A 113 7.22 4.15 11.56
C GLU A 113 8.12 2.90 11.49
N GLY A 114 8.87 2.77 10.40
CA GLY A 114 9.74 1.63 10.14
C GLY A 114 9.00 0.41 9.56
N ILE A 115 9.61 -0.76 9.72
CA ILE A 115 9.08 -2.05 9.25
C ILE A 115 8.86 -2.96 10.46
N PRO A 116 7.60 -3.26 10.81
CA PRO A 116 7.30 -4.15 11.93
C PRO A 116 7.77 -5.58 11.69
N GLU A 117 8.36 -6.22 12.70
CA GLU A 117 8.83 -7.61 12.66
C GLU A 117 7.71 -8.63 12.41
N ARG A 118 6.46 -8.27 12.77
CA ARG A 118 5.28 -9.13 12.62
C ARG A 118 4.79 -9.28 11.18
N ILE A 119 5.32 -8.47 10.26
CA ILE A 119 4.92 -8.51 8.85
C ILE A 119 5.79 -9.53 8.14
N GLU A 120 5.11 -10.44 7.46
CA GLU A 120 5.72 -11.51 6.70
C GLU A 120 6.14 -11.01 5.32
N TRP A 121 7.33 -11.38 4.87
CA TRP A 121 7.92 -10.95 3.60
C TRP A 121 7.78 -12.08 2.60
N LEU A 122 6.89 -11.91 1.63
CA LEU A 122 6.58 -12.96 0.69
C LEU A 122 7.57 -13.02 -0.46
N THR A 123 7.90 -14.24 -0.86
CA THR A 123 8.53 -14.58 -2.13
C THR A 123 7.56 -14.34 -3.32
N PRO A 124 8.07 -14.32 -4.56
CA PRO A 124 7.22 -14.26 -5.75
C PRO A 124 6.15 -15.38 -5.78
N GLU A 125 6.53 -16.59 -5.38
CA GLU A 125 5.65 -17.76 -5.35
C GLU A 125 4.52 -17.57 -4.31
N GLU A 126 4.86 -17.22 -3.07
CA GLU A 126 3.87 -16.96 -2.01
C GLU A 126 2.97 -15.75 -2.33
N THR A 127 3.51 -14.75 -3.04
CA THR A 127 2.72 -13.62 -3.54
C THR A 127 1.64 -14.09 -4.52
N GLN A 128 1.96 -15.03 -5.42
CA GLN A 128 0.98 -15.58 -6.35
C GLN A 128 -0.08 -16.40 -5.63
N GLU A 129 0.30 -17.16 -4.61
CA GLU A 129 -0.64 -17.90 -3.75
C GLU A 129 -1.59 -16.96 -3.01
N LEU A 130 -1.05 -15.88 -2.42
CA LEU A 130 -1.84 -14.82 -1.80
C LEU A 130 -2.86 -14.24 -2.80
N TYR A 131 -2.41 -13.89 -4.01
CA TYR A 131 -3.28 -13.34 -5.04
C TYR A 131 -4.29 -14.36 -5.58
N ALA A 132 -3.96 -15.66 -5.61
CA ALA A 132 -4.90 -16.71 -5.97
C ALA A 132 -6.00 -16.85 -4.91
N ALA A 133 -5.65 -16.80 -3.62
CA ALA A 133 -6.61 -16.81 -2.52
C ALA A 133 -7.56 -15.61 -2.59
N PHE A 134 -7.06 -14.40 -2.91
CA PHE A 134 -7.91 -13.22 -3.13
C PHE A 134 -8.84 -13.31 -4.33
N ARG A 135 -8.52 -14.13 -5.34
CA ARG A 135 -9.41 -14.38 -6.50
C ARG A 135 -10.46 -15.46 -6.22
N GLY A 136 -10.18 -16.38 -5.31
CA GLY A 136 -11.05 -17.50 -4.96
C GLY A 136 -12.07 -17.19 -3.85
N GLU A 137 -11.82 -16.21 -2.99
CA GLU A 137 -12.71 -15.79 -1.91
C GLU A 137 -13.06 -14.30 -2.00
N ASP A 138 -14.32 -13.94 -1.72
CA ASP A 138 -14.64 -12.56 -1.32
C ASP A 138 -13.70 -12.15 -0.18
N PHE A 139 -13.14 -10.94 -0.22
CA PHE A 139 -12.12 -10.42 0.71
C PHE A 139 -12.45 -10.65 2.21
N SER A 140 -13.74 -10.81 2.55
CA SER A 140 -14.23 -11.17 3.88
C SER A 140 -14.02 -12.64 4.31
N GLY A 141 -13.94 -13.58 3.35
CA GLY A 141 -13.66 -15.00 3.59
C GLY A 141 -12.22 -15.24 4.04
N PHE A 142 -11.28 -14.52 3.41
CA PHE A 142 -9.85 -14.61 3.68
C PHE A 142 -9.51 -14.26 5.15
N MET A 143 -10.21 -13.29 5.73
CA MET A 143 -10.09 -12.94 7.14
C MET A 143 -10.49 -14.07 8.09
N LYS A 144 -11.24 -15.09 7.68
CA LYS A 144 -11.51 -16.26 8.53
C LYS A 144 -10.34 -17.25 8.56
N PHE A 145 -9.60 -17.35 7.46
CA PHE A 145 -8.51 -18.33 7.33
C PHE A 145 -7.23 -17.86 8.02
N PHE A 146 -6.92 -16.55 7.96
CA PHE A 146 -5.69 -15.99 8.55
C PHE A 146 -5.81 -15.64 10.04
N PHE A 147 -7.02 -15.55 10.58
CA PHE A 147 -7.26 -15.31 12.01
C PHE A 147 -7.24 -16.60 12.86
N GLY A 148 -7.07 -17.77 12.24
CA GLY A 148 -7.10 -19.08 12.91
C GLY A 148 -5.95 -19.32 13.91
N ASP A 149 -4.82 -18.61 13.80
CA ASP A 149 -3.63 -18.84 14.63
C ASP A 149 -3.08 -17.62 15.39
N ARG A 150 -3.52 -16.40 15.08
CA ARG A 150 -3.02 -15.20 15.77
C ARG A 150 -3.90 -14.84 16.97
N LYS A 151 -3.58 -15.44 18.11
CA LYS A 151 -4.04 -15.01 19.43
C LYS A 151 -3.90 -13.49 19.59
N ARG A 152 -5.04 -12.83 19.80
CA ARG A 152 -5.26 -11.60 20.60
C ARG A 152 -4.08 -10.62 20.65
N GLN A 153 -4.13 -9.60 19.80
CA GLN A 153 -4.25 -8.20 20.23
C GLN A 153 -4.65 -7.36 19.01
N TRP A 154 -5.71 -6.57 19.20
CA TRP A 154 -6.27 -5.60 18.26
C TRP A 154 -5.78 -4.22 18.66
#